data_AF-A0A915XJI8-F1
#
_entry.id   AF-A0A915XJI8-F1
#
_cell.length_a   1.000
_cell.length_b   1.000
_cell.length_c   1.000
_cell.angle_alpha   90.00
_cell.angle_beta   90.00
_cell.angle_gamma   90.00
#
_symmetry.space_group_name_H-M   'P 1'
#
loop_
_entity.id
_entity.type
_entity.pdbx_description
1 polymer ?
#
loop_
_entity_poly.entity_id
_entity_poly.type
_entity_poly.pdbx_seq_one_letter_code
_entity_poly.pdbx_strand_id
1 'polypeptide(L)'
;MAPARMMQFVDKHVKECDVCRFDPDLHHEIEKIREFVVPESKIPKAIRVQQEAPTMEISPEEDHEVTDDTPAVASNQTDPDKAA
;
A
#
# COMPACT_ATOMS: atom_id res chain seq x y z
N MET A 1 -0.71 3.40 2.51
CA MET A 1 -2.02 3.44 1.81
C MET A 1 -2.46 2.01 1.51
N ALA A 2 -3.74 1.67 1.66
CA ALA A 2 -4.20 0.30 1.37
C ALA A 2 -4.17 0.04 -0.16
N PRO A 3 -3.71 -1.14 -0.62
CA PRO A 3 -3.60 -1.47 -2.04
C PRO A 3 -4.91 -1.29 -2.82
N ALA A 4 -6.04 -1.68 -2.24
CA ALA A 4 -7.35 -1.48 -2.84
C ALA A 4 -7.70 0.00 -3.06
N ARG A 5 -7.26 0.89 -2.16
CA ARG A 5 -7.49 2.34 -2.26
C ARG A 5 -6.62 2.97 -3.35
N MET A 6 -5.43 2.43 -3.59
CA MET A 6 -4.58 2.86 -4.70
C MET A 6 -5.24 2.59 -6.06
N MET A 7 -5.83 1.40 -6.24
CA MET A 7 -6.52 1.04 -7.49
C MET A 7 -7.72 1.96 -7.79
N GLN A 8 -8.42 2.45 -6.77
CA GLN A 8 -9.50 3.43 -6.95
C GLN A 8 -9.01 4.77 -7.51
N PHE A 9 -7.80 5.21 -7.11
CA PHE A 9 -7.21 6.43 -7.65
C PHE A 9 -6.77 6.25 -9.11
N VAL A 10 -6.24 5.08 -9.44
CA VAL A 10 -5.91 4.73 -10.83
C VAL A 10 -7.16 4.77 -11.71
N ASP A 11 -8.25 4.14 -11.28
CA ASP A 11 -9.53 4.17 -12.01
C ASP A 11 -10.05 5.60 -12.24
N LYS A 12 -9.90 6.47 -11.23
CA LYS A 12 -10.29 7.89 -11.36
C LYS A 12 -9.38 8.61 -12.36
N HIS A 13 -8.07 8.41 -12.28
CA HIS A 13 -7.11 9.05 -13.16
C HIS A 13 -7.36 8.71 -14.63
N VAL A 14 -7.56 7.43 -14.96
CA VAL A 14 -7.83 6.99 -16.34
C VAL A 14 -9.10 7.61 -16.91
N LYS A 15 -10.10 7.87 -16.08
CA LYS A 15 -11.33 8.57 -16.48
C LYS A 15 -11.12 10.05 -16.75
N GLU A 16 -10.09 10.68 -16.21
CA GLU A 16 -9.87 12.14 -16.32
C GLU A 16 -8.65 12.49 -17.19
N CYS A 17 -7.84 11.50 -17.56
CA CYS A 17 -6.60 11.68 -18.30
C CYS A 17 -6.76 11.23 -19.76
N ASP A 18 -6.65 12.16 -20.70
CA ASP A 18 -6.75 11.85 -22.13
C ASP A 18 -5.61 10.96 -22.61
N VAL A 19 -4.40 11.11 -22.05
CA VAL A 19 -3.25 10.25 -22.36
C VAL A 19 -3.56 8.77 -22.09
N CYS A 20 -4.14 8.48 -20.93
CA CYS A 20 -4.52 7.11 -20.56
C CYS A 20 -5.64 6.56 -21.44
N ARG A 21 -6.52 7.41 -21.98
CA ARG A 21 -7.62 6.99 -22.85
C ARG A 21 -7.20 6.65 -24.28
N PHE A 22 -6.01 7.11 -24.72
CA PHE A 22 -5.46 6.76 -26.03
C PHE A 22 -4.98 5.31 -26.11
N ASP A 23 -4.69 4.69 -24.97
CA ASP A 23 -4.22 3.31 -24.91
C ASP A 23 -5.43 2.36 -24.74
N PRO A 24 -5.78 1.56 -25.78
CA PRO A 24 -6.91 0.63 -25.71
C PRO A 24 -6.65 -0.58 -24.79
N ASP A 25 -5.38 -0.92 -24.54
CA ASP A 25 -4.99 -2.10 -23.77
C ASP A 25 -4.84 -1.80 -22.27
N LEU A 26 -4.69 -0.52 -21.92
CA LEU A 26 -4.50 -0.06 -20.54
C LEU A 26 -5.54 -0.61 -19.55
N HIS A 27 -6.81 -0.72 -19.96
CA HIS A 27 -7.86 -1.24 -19.09
C HIS A 27 -7.59 -2.70 -18.68
N HIS A 28 -7.16 -3.52 -19.63
CA HIS A 28 -6.84 -4.92 -19.40
C HIS A 28 -5.56 -5.08 -18.55
N GLU A 29 -4.57 -4.20 -18.73
CA GLU A 29 -3.37 -4.18 -17.89
C GLU A 29 -3.68 -3.81 -16.43
N ILE A 30 -4.56 -2.82 -16.22
CA ILE A 30 -5.02 -2.43 -14.87
C ILE A 30 -5.74 -3.57 -14.18
N GLU A 31 -6.55 -4.35 -14.90
CA GLU A 31 -7.20 -5.54 -14.35
C GLU A 31 -6.19 -6.59 -13.89
N LYS A 32 -5.18 -6.91 -14.71
CA LYS A 32 -4.09 -7.81 -14.30
C LYS A 32 -3.40 -7.30 -13.05
N ILE A 33 -3.03 -6.02 -13.02
CA ILE A 33 -2.40 -5.39 -11.84
C ILE A 33 -3.31 -5.51 -10.61
N ARG A 34 -4.63 -5.34 -10.76
CA ARG A 34 -5.60 -5.46 -9.67
C ARG A 34 -5.56 -6.84 -9.03
N GLU A 35 -5.45 -7.89 -9.82
CA GLU A 35 -5.36 -9.28 -9.32
C GLU A 35 -4.09 -9.51 -8.48
N PHE A 36 -2.95 -8.92 -8.89
CA PHE A 36 -1.70 -9.01 -8.15
C PHE A 36 -1.68 -8.15 -6.88
N VAL A 37 -2.28 -6.96 -6.94
CA VAL A 37 -2.21 -5.94 -5.88
C VAL A 37 -3.31 -6.13 -4.82
N VAL A 38 -4.44 -6.70 -5.21
CA VAL A 38 -5.54 -7.10 -4.31
C VAL A 38 -5.69 -8.62 -4.35
N PRO A 39 -4.68 -9.39 -3.88
CA PRO A 39 -4.83 -10.82 -3.77
C PRO A 39 -6.03 -11.09 -2.85
N GLU A 40 -6.91 -12.01 -3.27
CA GLU A 40 -8.10 -12.39 -2.51
C GLU A 40 -7.67 -12.65 -1.06
N SER A 41 -8.05 -11.76 -0.15
CA SER A 41 -7.77 -11.89 1.28
C SER A 41 -8.63 -13.01 1.84
N LYS A 42 -8.31 -14.26 1.48
CA LYS A 42 -8.78 -15.47 2.13
C LYS A 42 -7.94 -15.67 3.39
N ILE A 43 -8.01 -14.71 4.32
CA ILE A 43 -7.79 -15.04 5.71
C ILE A 43 -9.18 -15.37 6.23
N PRO A 44 -9.50 -16.65 6.49
CA PRO A 44 -10.74 -17.00 7.16
C PRO A 44 -10.80 -16.16 8.42
N LYS A 45 -11.84 -15.31 8.52
CA LYS A 45 -12.19 -14.65 9.77
C LYS A 45 -12.22 -15.75 10.80
N ALA A 46 -11.25 -15.75 11.72
CA ALA A 46 -11.13 -16.76 12.76
C ALA A 46 -12.53 -17.00 13.33
N ILE A 47 -13.04 -18.22 13.16
CA ILE A 47 -14.27 -18.65 13.79
C ILE A 47 -13.93 -18.57 15.27
N ARG A 48 -14.32 -17.47 15.90
CA ARG A 48 -14.25 -17.29 17.34
C ARG A 48 -15.32 -18.23 17.90
N VAL A 49 -14.95 -19.52 18.01
CA VAL A 49 -15.71 -20.51 18.74
C VAL A 49 -15.77 -19.97 20.17
N GLN A 50 -16.90 -19.37 20.52
CA GLN A 50 -17.27 -19.10 21.89
C GLN A 50 -17.56 -20.46 22.52
N GLN A 51 -16.50 -21.16 22.94
CA GLN A 51 -16.62 -22.17 23.96
C GLN A 51 -16.11 -21.54 25.25
N GLU A 52 -17.06 -21.27 26.13
CA GLU A 52 -16.87 -20.92 27.51
C GLU A 52 -16.04 -22.03 28.19
N ALA A 53 -14.76 -21.77 28.42
CA ALA A 53 -13.94 -22.53 29.35
C ALA A 53 -12.91 -21.58 29.98
N PRO A 54 -12.72 -21.59 31.32
CA PRO A 54 -11.98 -20.55 32.02
C PRO A 54 -10.46 -20.79 31.99
N THR A 55 -9.74 -19.69 31.76
CA THR A 55 -8.34 -19.41 32.13
C THR A 55 -7.25 -20.43 31.75
N MET A 56 -6.43 -20.07 30.76
CA MET A 56 -5.02 -20.44 30.74
C MET A 56 -4.19 -19.20 30.38
N GLU A 57 -3.28 -18.86 31.28
CA GLU A 57 -2.39 -17.70 31.29
C GLU A 57 -1.56 -17.57 29.99
N ILE A 58 -1.55 -16.38 29.40
CA ILE A 58 -0.56 -16.02 28.37
C ILE A 58 0.38 -15.00 29.01
N SER A 59 1.59 -15.47 29.35
CA SER A 59 2.70 -14.64 29.85
C SER A 59 3.16 -13.65 28.76
N PRO A 60 3.55 -12.41 29.10
CA PRO A 60 3.83 -11.36 28.11
C PRO A 60 5.34 -11.23 27.87
N GLU A 61 5.86 -11.59 26.70
CA GLU A 61 7.25 -11.24 26.38
C GLU A 61 7.51 -11.12 24.85
N GLU A 62 7.83 -9.88 24.42
CA GLU A 62 8.87 -9.44 23.45
C GLU A 62 8.75 -9.90 21.97
N ASP A 63 9.00 -9.11 20.93
CA ASP A 63 9.86 -7.95 20.77
C ASP A 63 9.45 -7.16 19.52
N HIS A 64 9.83 -5.90 19.51
CA HIS A 64 9.42 -4.83 18.62
C HIS A 64 10.56 -4.52 17.64
N GLU A 65 10.45 -4.85 16.35
CA GLU A 65 11.38 -4.30 15.34
C GLU A 65 10.60 -3.61 14.21
N VAL A 66 10.33 -2.33 14.44
CA VAL A 66 10.02 -1.34 13.40
C VAL A 66 11.36 -0.92 12.80
N THR A 67 11.69 -1.41 11.60
CA THR A 67 12.72 -0.75 10.79
C THR A 67 12.02 0.22 9.84
N ASP A 68 11.89 1.45 10.33
CA ASP A 68 11.68 2.66 9.56
C ASP A 68 12.91 2.90 8.68
N ASP A 69 12.89 2.43 7.42
CA ASP A 69 13.83 2.93 6.41
C ASP A 69 13.29 4.27 5.90
N THR A 70 13.63 5.33 6.63
CA THR A 70 13.45 6.71 6.19
C THR A 70 14.56 7.07 5.21
N PRO A 71 14.29 7.27 3.90
CA PRO A 71 15.31 7.81 3.00
C PRO A 71 15.59 9.26 3.39
N ALA A 72 16.83 9.52 3.80
CA ALA A 72 17.35 10.83 4.12
C ALA A 72 17.11 11.81 2.97
N VAL A 73 16.26 12.81 3.22
CA VAL A 73 16.13 14.01 2.38
C VAL A 73 17.42 14.82 2.49
N ALA A 74 18.25 14.81 1.45
CA ALA A 74 19.27 15.81 1.25
C ALA A 74 18.71 16.90 0.30
N SER A 75 18.09 17.92 0.89
CA SER A 75 17.88 19.24 0.28
C SER A 75 18.78 20.21 1.05
N ASN A 76 19.52 21.18 0.52
CA ASN A 76 19.80 21.72 -0.81
C ASN A 76 21.00 22.66 -0.59
N GLN A 77 21.89 22.82 -1.57
CA GLN A 77 22.62 24.09 -1.74
C GLN A 77 23.13 24.22 -3.17
N THR A 78 22.28 24.77 -4.03
CA THR A 78 22.72 25.59 -5.16
C THR A 78 23.02 26.98 -4.62
N ASP A 79 24.27 27.42 -4.71
CA ASP A 79 24.64 28.84 -4.59
C ASP A 79 24.73 29.43 -6.01
N PRO A 80 23.78 30.28 -6.43
CA PRO A 80 23.91 31.09 -7.62
C PRO A 80 24.29 32.52 -7.20
N ASP A 81 25.56 32.78 -6.88
CA ASP A 81 26.20 34.09 -7.16
C ASP A 81 27.69 34.08 -6.74
N LYS A 82 28.60 34.13 -7.71
CA LYS A 82 29.90 34.79 -7.51
C LYS A 82 30.31 35.48 -8.79
N ALA A 83 30.06 36.78 -8.83
CA ALA A 83 30.54 37.75 -9.78
C ALA A 83 32.07 37.72 -9.97
N ALA A 84 32.53 37.82 -11.22
CA ALA A 84 33.62 38.68 -11.72
C ALA A 84 33.85 38.42 -13.22
#